data_AF-A0A268U7K3-F1
#
_entry.id   AF-A0A268U7K3-F1
#
_cell.length_a   1.000
_cell.length_b   1.000
_cell.length_c   1.000
_cell.angle_alpha   90.00
_cell.angle_beta   90.00
_cell.angle_gamma   90.00
#
_symmetry.space_group_name_H-M   'P 1'
#
loop_
_entity.id
_entity.type
_entity.pdbx_description
1 polymer ?
#
loop_
_entity_poly.entity_id
_entity_poly.type
_entity_poly.pdbx_seq_one_letter_code
_entity_poly.pdbx_strand_id
1 'polypeptide(L)' 'MSLLTKWFGNNGSARTAKDRLKIVLAHERSVKLPYMEDMKREILEVVQKYTKASKIDIRADSNQNIDTLEVEILLGKQ' A
#
# COMPACT_ATOMS: atom_id res chain seq x y z
N MET A 1 -9.58 38.07 26.69
CA MET A 1 -9.04 36.84 26.06
C MET A 1 -10.21 35.97 25.63
N SER A 2 -10.17 35.32 24.46
CA SER A 2 -11.18 34.33 24.01
C SER A 2 -12.39 34.85 23.20
N LEU A 3 -12.12 35.30 21.97
CA LEU A 3 -13.09 35.24 20.86
C LEU A 3 -12.44 34.59 19.62
N LEU A 4 -11.17 34.93 19.36
CA LEU A 4 -10.33 34.28 18.34
C LEU A 4 -10.10 32.78 18.58
N THR A 5 -10.03 32.35 19.84
CA THR A 5 -9.79 30.94 20.21
C THR A 5 -10.98 30.01 20.00
N LYS A 6 -12.19 30.52 19.74
CA LYS A 6 -13.35 29.69 19.33
C LYS A 6 -13.41 29.46 17.83
N TRP A 7 -12.81 30.36 17.04
CA TRP A 7 -12.76 30.24 15.59
C TRP A 7 -11.57 29.39 15.12
N PHE A 8 -10.45 29.45 15.85
CA PHE A 8 -9.26 28.61 15.63
C PHE A 8 -9.15 27.45 16.64
N GLY A 9 -10.18 27.28 17.49
CA GLY A 9 -10.19 26.32 18.57
C GLY A 9 -10.72 24.96 18.16
N ASN A 10 -9.79 24.02 18.08
CA ASN A 10 -10.01 22.59 18.21
C ASN A 10 -10.66 21.91 17.00
N ASN A 11 -9.82 21.27 16.19
CA ASN A 11 -10.01 19.87 15.80
C ASN A 11 -8.69 19.36 15.23
N GLY A 12 -8.06 18.40 15.91
CA GLY A 12 -6.78 17.79 15.56
C GLY A 12 -6.85 16.94 14.28
N SER A 13 -7.15 17.55 13.14
CA SER A 13 -7.23 16.90 11.82
C SER A 13 -5.88 16.40 11.32
N ALA A 14 -4.76 16.87 11.88
CA ALA A 14 -3.41 16.48 11.48
C ALA A 14 -2.99 15.06 11.93
N ARG A 15 -3.72 14.43 12.86
CA ARG A 15 -3.27 13.19 13.53
C ARG A 15 -3.85 11.89 12.97
N THR A 16 -4.41 11.94 11.76
CA THR A 16 -4.83 10.73 11.03
C THR A 16 -4.11 10.65 9.69
N ALA A 17 -2.78 10.60 9.73
CA ALA A 17 -2.03 10.02 8.63
C ALA A 17 -2.34 8.52 8.61
N LYS A 18 -2.74 7.99 7.46
CA LYS A 18 -2.83 6.55 7.24
C LYS A 18 -1.48 6.08 6.71
N ASP A 19 -0.92 5.06 7.34
CA ASP A 19 0.33 4.49 6.84
C ASP A 19 0.04 3.66 5.58
N ARG A 20 0.86 3.84 4.55
CA ARG A 20 0.72 3.18 3.25
C ARG A 20 2.02 2.46 2.89
N LEU A 21 1.92 1.17 2.62
CA LEU A 21 3.01 0.34 2.13
C LEU A 21 2.87 0.18 0.60
N LYS A 22 3.95 0.41 -0.15
CA LYS A 22 4.01 0.17 -1.60
C LYS A 22 5.15 -0.80 -1.91
N ILE A 23 4.81 -1.91 -2.56
CA ILE A 23 5.75 -2.93 -3.04
C ILE A 23 5.72 -2.89 -4.56
N VAL A 24 6.89 -2.86 -5.20
CA VAL A 24 7.02 -2.92 -6.66
C VAL A 24 7.94 -4.08 -7.01
N LEU A 25 7.43 -5.00 -7.81
CA LEU A 25 8.17 -6.14 -8.35
C LEU A 25 8.24 -5.93 -9.86
N ALA A 26 9.44 -5.82 -10.41
CA ALA A 26 9.64 -5.73 -11.86
C ALA A 26 10.51 -6.91 -12.30
N HIS A 27 10.10 -7.63 -13.33
CA HIS A 27 10.90 -8.69 -13.94
C HIS A 27 10.90 -8.58 -15.46
N GLU A 28 11.97 -9.04 -16.08
CA GLU A 28 12.04 -9.13 -17.53
C GLU A 28 11.14 -10.25 -18.04
N ARG A 29 10.41 -10.00 -19.14
CA ARG A 29 9.52 -10.99 -19.77
C ARG A 29 10.30 -12.12 -20.46
N SER A 30 11.52 -11.83 -20.91
CA SER A 30 12.46 -12.79 -21.48
C SER A 30 12.70 -13.97 -20.53
N VAL A 31 12.65 -13.72 -19.23
CA VAL A 31 12.79 -14.70 -18.16
C VAL A 31 11.40 -15.04 -17.64
N LYS A 32 10.79 -16.09 -18.20
CA LYS A 32 9.51 -16.59 -17.70
C LYS A 32 9.71 -17.22 -16.33
N LEU A 33 9.29 -16.51 -15.29
CA LEU A 33 9.33 -16.97 -13.91
C LEU A 33 8.00 -17.65 -13.55
N PRO A 34 7.93 -18.99 -13.52
CA PRO A 34 6.66 -19.70 -13.30
C PRO A 34 6.06 -19.48 -11.91
N TYR A 35 6.85 -18.96 -10.98
CA TYR A 35 6.50 -18.74 -9.56
C TYR A 35 6.06 -17.30 -9.23
N MET A 36 5.89 -16.42 -10.22
CA MET A 36 5.52 -15.01 -9.95
C MET A 36 4.17 -14.86 -9.26
N GLU A 37 3.17 -15.63 -9.68
CA GLU A 37 1.85 -15.59 -9.04
C GLU A 37 1.87 -16.18 -7.62
N ASP A 38 2.68 -17.22 -7.39
CA ASP A 38 2.86 -17.78 -6.05
C ASP A 38 3.56 -16.78 -5.12
N MET A 39 4.64 -16.14 -5.58
CA MET A 39 5.36 -15.11 -4.82
C MET A 39 4.44 -13.94 -4.45
N LYS A 40 3.59 -13.50 -5.38
CA LYS A 40 2.56 -12.48 -5.13
C LYS A 40 1.59 -12.93 -4.04
N ARG A 41 1.08 -14.17 -4.10
CA ARG A 41 0.17 -14.71 -3.08
C ARG A 41 0.84 -14.73 -1.70
N GLU A 42 2.06 -15.22 -1.62
CA GLU A 42 2.81 -15.30 -0.35
C GLU A 42 3.09 -13.93 0.26
N ILE A 43 3.51 -12.95 -0.56
CA ILE A 43 3.72 -11.57 -0.09
C ILE A 43 2.42 -10.99 0.48
N LEU A 44 1.29 -11.21 -0.20
CA LEU A 44 -0.02 -10.74 0.26
C LEU A 44 -0.43 -11.40 1.57
N GLU A 45 -0.21 -12.71 1.73
CA GLU A 45 -0.49 -13.43 2.97
C GLU A 45 0.37 -12.93 4.12
N VAL A 46 1.67 -12.73 3.89
CA VAL A 46 2.60 -12.21 4.91
C VAL A 46 2.18 -10.80 5.32
N VAL A 47 1.90 -9.90 4.38
CA VAL A 47 1.49 -8.54 4.75
C VAL A 47 0.16 -8.56 5.50
N GLN A 48 -0.83 -9.36 5.09
CA GLN A 48 -2.08 -9.50 5.83
C GLN A 48 -1.90 -10.09 7.23
N LYS A 49 -0.93 -10.99 7.42
CA LYS A 49 -0.64 -11.58 8.72
C LYS A 49 -0.06 -10.57 9.71
N TYR A 50 0.85 -9.71 9.24
CA TYR A 50 1.57 -8.77 10.11
C TYR A 50 0.98 -7.36 10.15
N THR A 51 0.03 -7.06 9.25
CA THR A 51 -0.64 -5.77 9.20
C THR A 51 -2.14 -5.96 9.32
N LYS A 52 -2.81 -5.12 10.10
CA LYS A 52 -4.27 -4.97 10.03
C LYS A 52 -4.62 -4.23 8.73
N ALA A 53 -4.40 -4.89 7.59
CA ALA A 53 -4.62 -4.31 6.28
C ALA A 53 -6.10 -3.91 6.15
N SER A 54 -6.36 -2.63 5.91
CA SER A 54 -7.73 -2.12 5.73
C SER A 54 -8.17 -2.17 4.27
N LYS A 55 -7.21 -2.01 3.36
CA LYS A 55 -7.40 -2.07 1.91
C LYS A 55 -6.10 -2.49 1.24
N ILE A 56 -6.22 -3.36 0.24
CA ILE A 56 -5.13 -3.80 -0.62
C ILE A 56 -5.54 -3.48 -2.06
N ASP A 57 -4.65 -2.86 -2.81
CA ASP A 57 -4.79 -2.52 -4.22
C ASP A 57 -3.61 -3.14 -4.97
N ILE A 58 -3.90 -3.88 -6.04
CA ILE A 58 -2.89 -4.60 -6.82
C ILE A 58 -3.00 -4.11 -8.25
N ARG A 59 -1.90 -3.62 -8.80
CA ARG A 59 -1.78 -3.18 -10.19
C ARG A 59 -0.72 -4.03 -10.86
N ALA A 60 -1.09 -4.68 -11.94
CA ALA A 60 -0.13 -5.32 -12.84
C ALA A 60 -0.05 -4.47 -14.10
N ASP A 61 1.17 -4.10 -14.48
CA ASP A 61 1.48 -3.43 -15.72
C ASP A 61 2.46 -4.30 -16.50
N SER A 62 2.34 -4.31 -17.81
CA SER A 62 3.15 -5.12 -18.69
C SER A 62 3.55 -4.26 -19.88
N ASN A 63 4.80 -3.81 -19.84
CA ASN A 63 5.42 -3.08 -20.95
C ASN A 63 6.24 -4.07 -21.81
N GLN A 64 6.63 -3.66 -23.02
CA GLN A 64 7.17 -4.50 -24.09
C GLN A 64 8.16 -5.58 -23.65
N ASN A 65 9.03 -5.29 -22.68
CA ASN A 65 10.03 -6.24 -22.16
C ASN A 65 9.98 -6.47 -20.63
N ILE A 66 9.14 -5.74 -19.88
CA ILE A 66 9.14 -5.78 -18.41
C ILE A 66 7.71 -5.92 -17.91
N ASP A 67 7.51 -6.93 -17.08
CA ASP A 67 6.29 -7.12 -16.31
C ASP A 67 6.50 -6.53 -14.91
N THR A 68 5.59 -5.64 -14.51
CA THR A 68 5.64 -4.93 -13.23
C THR A 68 4.38 -5.22 -12.42
N LEU A 69 4.56 -5.59 -11.16
CA LEU A 69 3.49 -5.76 -10.18
C LEU A 69 3.68 -4.74 -9.05
N GLU A 70 2.73 -3.83 -8.92
CA GLU A 70 2.64 -2.88 -7.83
C GLU A 70 1.55 -3.33 -6.85
N VAL A 71 1.92 -3.51 -5.58
CA VAL A 71 0.99 -3.81 -4.50
C VAL A 71 1.00 -2.65 -3.51
N GLU A 72 -0.16 -2.08 -3.28
CA GLU A 72 -0.38 -0.94 -2.42
C GLU A 72 -1.31 -1.32 -1.27
N ILE A 73 -0.87 -1.09 -0.04
CA ILE A 73 -1.56 -1.57 1.16
C ILE A 73 -1.76 -0.39 2.11
N LEU A 74 -3.01 -0.14 2.47
CA LEU A 74 -3.39 0.84 3.48
C LEU A 74 -3.50 0.17 4.83
N LEU A 75 -2.61 0.55 5.74
CA LEU A 75 -2.56 0.02 7.09
C LEU A 75 -3.67 0.68 7.93
N GLY A 76 -4.48 -0.15 8.60
CA GLY A 76 -5.45 0.33 9.57
C GLY A 76 -4.77 0.90 10.81
N LYS A 77 -5.42 1.86 11.49
CA LYS A 77 -4.97 2.30 12.82
C LYS A 77 -5.04 1.11 13.79
N GLN A 78 -3.98 0.90 14.57
CA GLN A 78 -3.98 -0.12 15.62
C GLN A 78 -4.94 0.22 16.75
#